data_AF-A0A356SYV3-F1
#
_entry.id   AF-A0A356SYV3-F1
#
_cell.length_a   1.000
_cell.length_b   1.000
_cell.length_c   1.000
_cell.angle_alpha   90.00
_cell.angle_beta   90.00
_cell.angle_gamma   90.00
#
_symmetry.space_group_name_H-M   'P 1'
#
loop_
_entity.id
_entity.type
_entity.pdbx_description
1 polymer ?
#
loop_
_entity_poly.entity_id
_entity_poly.type
_entity_poly.pdbx_seq_one_letter_code
_entity_poly.pdbx_strand_id
1 'polypeptide(L)'
;MYERGRPVRRIRVRVLEGPDAGASADASTESLSIGTAEGTDLRLSDPAVSRYHVELRRHLDRIAVVDHDSTNGTRVEGRLEGGVLTVASGARLRIGNSVLEVSDGELFMERAGPKRLGELRGTAPAMGQLFATAEQVARSDVSVLLLGESGTGKELLARAIHEASPRRDEAFVTVDCGALSTSLFTSELFGHEKGAFTGADRAHAGAFERAHGGTLFLD
;
A
#
# COMPACT_ATOMS: atom_id res chain seq x y z
N MET A 1 -7.21 18.65 -16.59
CA MET A 1 -8.68 18.57 -16.61
C MET A 1 -9.06 17.35 -15.79
N TYR A 2 -9.31 17.51 -14.48
CA TYR A 2 -9.58 16.39 -13.58
C TYR A 2 -11.01 15.89 -13.85
N GLU A 3 -11.16 14.62 -14.25
CA GLU A 3 -12.47 14.00 -14.42
C GLU A 3 -13.19 13.86 -13.08
N ARG A 4 -14.52 13.81 -13.15
CA ARG A 4 -15.42 13.66 -11.99
C ARG A 4 -14.97 12.45 -11.16
N GLY A 5 -14.82 12.65 -9.85
CA GLY A 5 -14.40 11.60 -8.92
C GLY A 5 -15.25 10.33 -9.02
N ARG A 6 -14.73 9.20 -8.53
CA ARG A 6 -15.51 7.96 -8.48
C ARG A 6 -16.38 8.00 -7.21
N PRO A 7 -17.69 7.70 -7.29
CA PRO A 7 -18.48 7.50 -6.09
C PRO A 7 -17.98 6.24 -5.37
N VAL A 8 -17.45 6.42 -4.16
CA VAL A 8 -17.05 5.34 -3.25
C VAL A 8 -17.93 5.43 -2.02
N ARG A 9 -18.46 4.28 -1.57
CA ARG A 9 -19.22 4.21 -0.33
C ARG A 9 -18.27 4.00 0.83
N ARG A 10 -18.30 4.88 1.84
CA ARG A 10 -17.59 4.64 3.10
C ARG A 10 -18.11 3.38 3.78
N ILE A 11 -17.29 2.81 4.64
CA ILE A 11 -17.75 1.78 5.57
C ILE A 11 -18.25 2.51 6.81
N ARG A 12 -19.43 2.14 7.30
CA ARG A 12 -19.97 2.59 8.57
C ARG A 12 -20.08 1.41 9.51
N VAL A 13 -19.69 1.63 10.76
CA VAL A 13 -19.85 0.65 11.84
C VAL A 13 -20.64 1.28 12.96
N ARG A 14 -21.59 0.52 13.50
CA ARG A 14 -22.33 0.87 14.72
C ARG A 14 -22.29 -0.28 15.70
N VAL A 15 -22.05 0.02 16.97
CA VAL A 15 -22.16 -0.94 18.07
C VAL A 15 -23.64 -1.07 18.46
N LEU A 16 -24.22 -2.24 18.24
CA LEU A 16 -25.60 -2.57 18.59
C LEU A 16 -25.73 -3.05 20.04
N GLU A 17 -24.78 -3.85 20.52
CA GLU A 17 -24.76 -4.45 21.86
C GLU A 17 -23.35 -4.40 22.44
N GLY A 18 -23.22 -4.44 23.76
CA GLY A 18 -21.95 -4.44 24.48
C GLY A 18 -21.70 -3.15 25.28
N PRO A 19 -20.52 -3.02 25.90
CA PRO A 19 -20.16 -1.88 26.75
C PRO A 19 -20.26 -0.52 26.05
N ASP A 20 -19.99 -0.50 24.73
CA ASP A 20 -19.97 0.71 23.91
C ASP A 20 -21.23 0.84 23.03
N ALA A 21 -22.36 0.24 23.43
CA ALA A 21 -23.60 0.28 22.64
C ALA A 21 -24.00 1.73 22.28
N GLY A 22 -24.30 1.94 20.99
CA GLY A 22 -24.58 3.26 20.43
C GLY A 22 -23.37 3.99 19.86
N ALA A 23 -22.13 3.54 20.14
CA ALA A 23 -20.95 4.07 19.47
C ALA A 23 -20.96 3.75 17.98
N SER A 24 -20.35 4.62 17.17
CA SER A 24 -20.26 4.43 15.72
C SER A 24 -19.06 5.13 15.14
N ALA A 25 -18.58 4.64 14.01
CA ALA A 25 -17.52 5.25 13.23
C ALA A 25 -17.82 5.13 11.73
N ASP A 26 -17.36 6.13 10.98
CA ASP A 26 -17.37 6.14 9.52
C ASP A 26 -15.92 6.13 9.01
N ALA A 27 -15.64 5.31 8.00
CA ALA A 27 -14.31 5.15 7.46
C ALA A 27 -13.83 6.48 6.86
N SER A 28 -12.70 6.97 7.35
CA SER A 28 -12.03 8.14 6.79
C SER A 28 -11.41 7.83 5.41
N THR A 29 -11.04 6.55 5.20
CA THR A 29 -10.41 5.98 4.01
C THR A 29 -11.22 4.77 3.48
N GLU A 30 -10.61 3.89 2.67
CA GLU A 30 -11.21 2.63 2.22
C GLU A 30 -11.21 1.53 3.31
N SER A 31 -10.57 1.78 4.46
CA SER A 31 -10.58 0.87 5.60
C SER A 31 -10.99 1.53 6.91
N LEU A 32 -11.39 0.70 7.88
CA LEU A 32 -11.79 1.11 9.22
C LEU A 32 -11.30 0.08 10.23
N SER A 33 -10.47 0.51 11.17
CA SER A 33 -9.87 -0.31 12.22
C SER A 33 -10.68 -0.27 13.52
N ILE A 34 -10.82 -1.43 14.17
CA ILE A 34 -11.62 -1.61 15.40
C ILE A 34 -10.81 -2.38 16.43
N GLY A 35 -10.79 -1.88 17.66
CA GLY A 35 -10.11 -2.53 18.78
C GLY A 35 -10.02 -1.66 20.02
N THR A 36 -9.28 -2.10 21.03
CA THR A 36 -9.13 -1.35 22.30
C THR A 36 -7.95 -0.38 22.29
N ALA A 37 -7.05 -0.47 21.29
CA ALA A 37 -5.89 0.42 21.18
C ALA A 37 -6.30 1.87 20.92
N GLU A 38 -5.51 2.79 21.46
CA GLU A 38 -5.57 4.19 21.06
C GLU A 38 -5.07 4.33 19.61
N GLY A 39 -5.82 5.06 18.77
CA GLY A 39 -5.53 5.23 17.35
C GLY A 39 -6.35 4.34 16.40
N THR A 40 -7.22 3.47 16.90
CA THR A 40 -8.22 2.80 16.05
C THR A 40 -9.35 3.76 15.67
N ASP A 41 -9.95 3.56 14.50
CA ASP A 41 -11.07 4.38 14.02
C ASP A 41 -12.30 4.22 14.92
N LEU A 42 -12.56 2.99 15.39
CA LEU A 42 -13.54 2.71 16.44
C LEU A 42 -12.86 2.04 17.64
N ARG A 43 -12.60 2.85 18.66
CA ARG A 43 -12.08 2.37 19.93
C ARG A 43 -13.21 1.82 20.81
N LEU A 44 -13.07 0.57 21.24
CA LEU A 44 -13.98 -0.08 22.17
C LEU A 44 -13.37 -0.17 23.58
N SER A 45 -14.22 -0.16 24.61
CA SER A 45 -13.86 -0.36 26.01
C SER A 45 -14.04 -1.82 26.47
N ASP A 46 -14.60 -2.68 25.63
CA ASP A 46 -14.80 -4.10 25.91
C ASP A 46 -13.48 -4.85 26.13
N PRO A 47 -13.22 -5.39 27.34
CA PRO A 47 -11.95 -6.06 27.65
C PRO A 47 -11.76 -7.38 26.92
N ALA A 48 -12.83 -7.97 26.36
CA ALA A 48 -12.73 -9.17 25.52
C ALA A 48 -12.35 -8.85 24.06
N VAL A 49 -12.24 -7.56 23.70
CA VAL A 49 -11.78 -7.11 22.38
C VAL A 49 -10.27 -6.87 22.41
N SER A 50 -9.59 -7.38 21.38
CA SER A 50 -8.14 -7.24 21.22
C SER A 50 -7.77 -5.79 20.86
N ARG A 51 -6.50 -5.42 21.08
CA ARG A 51 -5.99 -4.08 20.80
C ARG A 51 -6.24 -3.63 19.35
N TYR A 52 -5.94 -4.51 18.41
CA TYR A 52 -6.28 -4.39 16.99
C TYR A 52 -7.02 -5.67 16.62
N HIS A 53 -8.36 -5.67 16.70
CA HIS A 53 -9.13 -6.90 16.61
C HIS A 53 -9.54 -7.18 15.17
N VAL A 54 -10.17 -6.20 14.52
CA VAL A 54 -10.64 -6.30 13.15
C VAL A 54 -10.31 -5.05 12.37
N GLU A 55 -9.97 -5.24 11.10
CA GLU A 55 -9.96 -4.20 10.09
C GLU A 55 -11.02 -4.50 9.02
N LEU A 56 -11.88 -3.53 8.76
CA LEU A 56 -12.83 -3.59 7.66
C LEU A 56 -12.21 -2.94 6.42
N ARG A 57 -12.32 -3.58 5.27
CA ARG A 57 -11.81 -3.04 3.99
C ARG A 57 -12.89 -3.09 2.92
N ARG A 58 -12.98 -2.03 2.12
CA ARG A 58 -13.94 -2.01 1.02
C ARG A 58 -13.44 -2.95 -0.08
N HIS A 59 -14.28 -3.91 -0.47
CA HIS A 59 -14.00 -4.82 -1.58
C HIS A 59 -15.21 -4.89 -2.51
N LEU A 60 -15.18 -4.09 -3.58
CA LEU A 60 -16.29 -3.93 -4.54
C LEU A 60 -17.60 -3.49 -3.85
N ASP A 61 -18.67 -4.27 -3.99
CA ASP A 61 -19.99 -4.08 -3.37
C ASP A 61 -20.09 -4.72 -1.97
N ARG A 62 -18.99 -5.30 -1.47
CA ARG A 62 -18.92 -5.99 -0.19
C ARG A 62 -17.91 -5.34 0.74
N ILE A 63 -17.92 -5.80 1.99
CA ILE A 63 -16.99 -5.34 3.03
C ILE A 63 -16.19 -6.56 3.48
N ALA A 64 -14.89 -6.54 3.26
CA ALA A 64 -13.99 -7.53 3.79
C ALA A 64 -13.77 -7.25 5.27
N VAL A 65 -13.85 -8.29 6.09
CA VAL A 65 -13.54 -8.28 7.52
C VAL A 65 -12.25 -9.08 7.68
N VAL A 66 -11.20 -8.41 8.16
CA VAL A 66 -9.89 -8.99 8.39
C VAL A 66 -9.70 -9.07 9.90
N ASP A 67 -9.72 -10.29 10.44
CA ASP A 67 -9.37 -10.55 11.83
C ASP A 67 -7.84 -10.57 11.98
N HIS A 68 -7.31 -9.71 12.86
CA HIS A 68 -5.86 -9.55 13.08
C HIS A 68 -5.33 -10.51 14.15
N ASP A 69 -5.65 -11.79 14.00
CA ASP A 69 -5.30 -12.88 14.91
C ASP A 69 -5.76 -12.59 16.36
N SER A 70 -7.04 -12.24 16.46
CA SER A 70 -7.63 -11.80 17.71
C SER A 70 -7.82 -12.96 18.69
N THR A 71 -7.71 -12.66 19.99
CA THR A 71 -7.72 -13.69 21.04
C THR A 71 -9.03 -14.48 21.12
N ASN A 72 -10.15 -13.81 20.88
CA ASN A 72 -11.49 -14.40 21.00
C ASN A 72 -12.15 -14.67 19.63
N GLY A 73 -11.48 -14.32 18.54
CA GLY A 73 -11.97 -14.41 17.17
C GLY A 73 -13.13 -13.47 16.87
N THR A 74 -13.40 -13.33 15.57
CA THR A 74 -14.57 -12.62 15.05
C THR A 74 -15.66 -13.60 14.65
N ARG A 75 -16.91 -13.27 14.98
CA ARG A 75 -18.08 -14.10 14.60
C ARG A 75 -19.01 -13.34 13.67
N VAL A 76 -19.47 -13.98 12.60
CA VAL A 76 -20.42 -13.42 11.63
C VAL A 76 -21.70 -14.24 11.66
N GLU A 77 -22.83 -13.59 11.93
CA GLU A 77 -24.13 -14.28 12.06
C GLU A 77 -24.11 -15.49 13.02
N GLY A 78 -23.24 -15.44 14.04
CA GLY A 78 -23.08 -16.50 15.05
C GLY A 78 -22.07 -17.60 14.71
N ARG A 79 -21.45 -17.60 13.53
CA ARG A 79 -20.37 -18.53 13.16
C ARG A 79 -19.00 -17.92 13.45
N LEU A 80 -18.09 -18.71 14.02
CA LEU A 80 -16.69 -18.31 14.20
C LEU A 80 -15.98 -18.39 12.87
N GLU A 81 -15.39 -17.29 12.43
CA GLU A 81 -14.70 -17.19 11.15
C GLU A 81 -13.30 -16.62 11.41
N GLY A 82 -12.27 -17.31 10.93
CA GLY A 82 -10.87 -16.88 11.05
C GLY A 82 -10.35 -16.29 9.74
N GLY A 83 -9.46 -15.29 9.83
CA GLY A 83 -8.79 -14.71 8.67
C GLY A 83 -9.61 -13.63 7.95
N VAL A 84 -9.68 -13.70 6.62
CA VAL A 84 -10.38 -12.72 5.78
C VAL A 84 -11.70 -13.30 5.29
N LEU A 85 -12.80 -12.63 5.62
CA LEU A 85 -14.15 -12.97 5.16
C LEU A 85 -14.79 -11.76 4.50
N THR A 86 -15.84 -11.97 3.71
CA THR A 86 -16.53 -10.88 2.99
C THR A 86 -18.01 -10.88 3.34
N VAL A 87 -18.53 -9.74 3.79
CA VAL A 87 -19.93 -9.57 4.20
C VAL A 87 -20.70 -8.57 3.34
N ALA A 88 -22.02 -8.71 3.33
CA ALA A 88 -22.93 -7.71 2.78
C ALA A 88 -23.05 -6.49 3.71
N SER A 89 -23.47 -5.34 3.17
CA SER A 89 -23.89 -4.21 4.00
C SER A 89 -25.08 -4.61 4.88
N GLY A 90 -25.04 -4.23 6.16
CA GLY A 90 -26.00 -4.60 7.20
C GLY A 90 -25.64 -5.88 7.98
N ALA A 91 -24.52 -6.52 7.66
CA ALA A 91 -24.08 -7.72 8.36
C ALA A 91 -23.72 -7.41 9.83
N ARG A 92 -23.99 -8.39 10.70
CA ARG A 92 -23.67 -8.31 12.13
C ARG A 92 -22.43 -9.13 12.45
N LEU A 93 -21.47 -8.47 13.08
CA LEU A 93 -20.25 -9.07 13.61
C LEU A 93 -20.33 -9.10 15.13
N ARG A 94 -19.86 -10.16 15.77
CA ARG A 94 -19.62 -10.20 17.22
C ARG A 94 -18.13 -10.31 17.47
N ILE A 95 -17.60 -9.37 18.24
CA ILE A 95 -16.22 -9.31 18.71
C ILE A 95 -16.24 -9.12 20.23
N GLY A 96 -15.56 -10.00 20.98
CA GLY A 96 -15.71 -10.03 22.44
C GLY A 96 -17.19 -10.13 22.87
N ASN A 97 -17.65 -9.20 23.69
CA ASN A 97 -19.03 -9.06 24.14
C ASN A 97 -19.84 -8.06 23.31
N SER A 98 -19.22 -7.47 22.29
CA SER A 98 -19.81 -6.40 21.48
C SER A 98 -20.39 -6.95 20.18
N VAL A 99 -21.57 -6.48 19.79
CA VAL A 99 -22.17 -6.75 18.47
C VAL A 99 -22.12 -5.49 17.65
N LEU A 100 -21.56 -5.59 16.46
CA LEU A 100 -21.38 -4.51 15.50
C LEU A 100 -22.26 -4.75 14.28
N GLU A 101 -22.89 -3.71 13.77
CA GLU A 101 -23.46 -3.68 12.43
C GLU A 101 -22.48 -2.98 11.49
N VAL A 102 -22.13 -3.67 10.40
CA VAL A 102 -21.25 -3.15 9.36
C VAL A 102 -22.08 -2.85 8.13
N SER A 103 -22.07 -1.60 7.68
CA SER A 103 -22.95 -1.10 6.62
C SER A 103 -22.24 -0.12 5.69
N ASP A 104 -22.91 0.21 4.59
CA ASP A 104 -22.51 1.32 3.75
C ASP A 104 -22.78 2.66 4.44
N GLY A 105 -21.74 3.46 4.57
CA GLY A 105 -21.81 4.86 4.95
C GLY A 105 -22.09 5.77 3.76
N GLU A 106 -21.82 7.07 3.94
CA GLU A 106 -22.05 8.08 2.92
C GLU A 106 -21.23 7.82 1.64
N LEU A 107 -21.84 8.16 0.50
CA LEU A 107 -21.16 8.25 -0.78
C LEU A 107 -20.26 9.47 -0.76
N PHE A 108 -18.95 9.27 -0.94
CA PHE A 108 -18.02 10.35 -1.21
C PHE A 108 -17.48 10.21 -2.63
N MET A 109 -17.16 11.35 -3.22
CA MET A 109 -16.47 11.38 -4.49
C MET A 109 -14.99 11.27 -4.18
N GLU A 110 -14.45 10.07 -4.31
CA GLU A 110 -13.01 9.89 -4.27
C GLU A 110 -12.40 10.68 -5.42
N ARG A 111 -11.51 11.62 -5.12
CA ARG A 111 -10.79 12.36 -6.15
C ARG A 111 -10.01 11.34 -6.98
N ALA A 112 -10.38 11.22 -8.25
CA ALA A 112 -9.61 10.42 -9.19
C ALA A 112 -8.20 11.01 -9.24
N GLY A 113 -7.21 10.23 -8.81
CA GLY A 113 -5.81 10.56 -9.03
C GLY A 113 -5.50 10.67 -10.53
N PRO A 114 -4.30 11.12 -10.90
CA PRO A 114 -3.91 11.17 -12.30
C PRO A 114 -4.11 9.79 -12.96
N LYS A 115 -4.50 9.76 -14.24
CA LYS A 115 -4.67 8.51 -15.01
C LYS A 115 -3.40 8.08 -15.75
N ARG A 116 -2.34 8.89 -15.63
CA ARG A 116 -1.06 8.73 -16.32
C ARG A 116 0.06 9.25 -15.45
N LEU A 117 1.23 8.61 -15.56
CA LEU A 117 2.48 9.10 -15.03
C LEU A 117 3.60 8.64 -15.98
N GLY A 118 4.27 9.58 -16.65
CA GLY A 118 5.16 9.24 -17.77
C GLY A 118 4.43 8.39 -18.82
N GLU A 119 5.00 7.24 -19.15
CA GLU A 119 4.41 6.27 -20.09
C GLU A 119 3.29 5.40 -19.48
N LEU A 120 3.18 5.34 -18.15
CA LEU A 120 2.19 4.52 -17.47
C LEU A 120 0.77 5.02 -17.70
N ARG A 121 -0.16 4.08 -17.87
CA ARG A 121 -1.60 4.34 -18.08
C ARG A 121 -2.40 3.46 -17.13
N GLY A 122 -3.29 4.06 -16.36
CA GLY A 122 -4.12 3.33 -15.41
C GLY A 122 -5.44 4.06 -15.15
N THR A 123 -6.55 3.34 -15.25
CA THR A 123 -7.89 3.89 -15.00
C THR A 123 -8.50 3.42 -13.69
N ALA A 124 -7.88 2.43 -13.03
CA ALA A 124 -8.31 1.96 -11.72
C ALA A 124 -7.98 3.01 -10.64
N PRO A 125 -8.83 3.20 -9.60
CA PRO A 125 -8.56 4.17 -8.54
C PRO A 125 -7.22 3.94 -7.83
N ALA A 126 -6.88 2.68 -7.54
CA ALA A 126 -5.59 2.31 -6.97
C ALA A 126 -4.39 2.81 -7.79
N MET A 127 -4.51 2.82 -9.13
CA MET A 127 -3.47 3.40 -10.00
C MET A 127 -3.38 4.91 -9.86
N GLY A 128 -4.52 5.61 -9.70
CA GLY A 128 -4.52 7.04 -9.44
C GLY A 128 -3.85 7.40 -8.12
N GLN A 129 -4.10 6.62 -7.06
CA GLN A 129 -3.41 6.76 -5.77
C GLN A 129 -1.91 6.45 -5.88
N LEU A 130 -1.55 5.39 -6.62
CA LEU A 130 -0.16 5.03 -6.89
C LEU A 130 0.58 6.15 -7.61
N PHE A 131 0.00 6.72 -8.67
CA PHE A 131 0.60 7.81 -9.42
C PHE A 131 0.73 9.08 -8.59
N ALA A 132 -0.27 9.43 -7.77
CA ALA A 132 -0.19 10.56 -6.86
C ALA A 132 0.93 10.37 -5.82
N THR A 133 1.06 9.17 -5.25
CA THR A 133 2.15 8.81 -4.33
C THR A 133 3.51 8.91 -5.01
N ALA A 134 3.62 8.39 -6.24
CA ALA A 134 4.85 8.43 -7.03
C ALA A 134 5.29 9.88 -7.34
N GLU A 135 4.36 10.78 -7.70
CA GLU A 135 4.65 12.21 -7.89
C GLU A 135 5.12 12.89 -6.60
N GLN A 136 4.55 12.52 -5.45
CA GLN A 136 4.96 13.06 -4.15
C GLN A 136 6.38 12.61 -3.81
N VAL A 137 6.66 11.31 -3.95
CA VAL A 137 7.96 10.71 -3.68
C VAL A 137 9.04 11.24 -4.64
N ALA A 138 8.70 11.48 -5.90
CA ALA A 138 9.61 12.05 -6.89
C ALA A 138 10.21 13.42 -6.48
N ARG A 139 9.54 14.17 -5.60
CA ARG A 139 10.03 15.46 -5.10
C ARG A 139 10.94 15.35 -3.88
N SER A 140 11.14 14.14 -3.36
CA SER A 140 11.97 13.86 -2.18
C SER A 140 13.26 13.12 -2.55
N ASP A 141 14.21 13.11 -1.63
CA ASP A 141 15.51 12.43 -1.72
C ASP A 141 15.51 11.05 -1.05
N VAL A 142 14.33 10.50 -0.74
CA VAL A 142 14.21 9.21 -0.06
C VAL A 142 14.47 8.03 -1.00
N SER A 143 14.99 6.94 -0.44
CA SER A 143 15.04 5.65 -1.12
C SER A 143 13.64 5.05 -1.27
N VAL A 144 13.34 4.47 -2.43
CA VAL A 144 12.01 3.95 -2.78
C VAL A 144 12.07 2.45 -3.00
N LEU A 145 11.17 1.71 -2.35
CA LEU A 145 10.97 0.28 -2.58
C LEU A 145 9.69 0.07 -3.41
N LEU A 146 9.83 -0.55 -4.59
CA LEU A 146 8.71 -0.88 -5.45
C LEU A 146 8.33 -2.35 -5.29
N LEU A 147 7.13 -2.62 -4.80
CA LEU A 147 6.59 -3.97 -4.62
C LEU A 147 5.49 -4.25 -5.65
N GLY A 148 5.54 -5.44 -6.23
CA GLY A 148 4.55 -5.89 -7.20
C GLY A 148 5.00 -7.17 -7.90
N GLU A 149 4.03 -7.91 -8.43
CA GLU A 149 4.28 -9.15 -9.17
C GLU A 149 5.17 -8.92 -10.39
N SER A 150 5.82 -9.97 -10.88
CA SER A 150 6.62 -9.92 -12.11
C SER A 150 5.77 -9.46 -13.30
N GLY A 151 6.31 -8.55 -14.11
CA GLY A 151 5.60 -8.02 -15.28
C GLY A 151 4.57 -6.91 -15.00
N THR A 152 4.42 -6.44 -13.76
CA THR A 152 3.49 -5.33 -13.41
C THR A 152 3.99 -3.93 -13.79
N GLY A 153 5.15 -3.81 -14.43
CA GLY A 153 5.69 -2.53 -14.90
C GLY A 153 6.45 -1.72 -13.84
N LYS A 154 7.11 -2.39 -12.86
CA LYS A 154 7.91 -1.72 -11.82
C LYS A 154 9.03 -0.84 -12.40
N GLU A 155 9.70 -1.31 -13.46
CA GLU A 155 10.73 -0.53 -14.17
C GLU A 155 10.16 0.78 -14.76
N LEU A 156 8.99 0.69 -15.41
CA LEU A 156 8.29 1.86 -15.94
C LEU A 156 7.91 2.84 -14.83
N LEU A 157 7.52 2.34 -13.66
CA LEU A 157 7.22 3.18 -12.50
C LEU A 157 8.47 3.85 -11.92
N ALA A 158 9.59 3.13 -11.83
CA ALA A 158 10.86 3.70 -11.39
C ALA A 158 11.33 4.83 -12.33
N ARG A 159 11.24 4.60 -13.65
CA ARG A 159 11.54 5.62 -14.67
C ARG A 159 10.60 6.83 -14.56
N ALA A 160 9.30 6.58 -14.40
CA ALA A 160 8.31 7.64 -14.26
C ALA A 160 8.53 8.50 -12.99
N ILE A 161 8.96 7.89 -11.88
CA ILE A 161 9.37 8.63 -10.66
C ILE A 161 10.59 9.51 -10.94
N HIS A 162 11.60 8.99 -11.64
CA HIS A 162 12.78 9.77 -12.02
C HIS A 162 12.41 10.96 -12.94
N GLU A 163 11.59 10.74 -13.97
CA GLU A 163 11.13 11.79 -14.89
C GLU A 163 10.30 12.87 -14.18
N ALA A 164 9.55 12.51 -13.14
CA ALA A 164 8.76 13.44 -12.34
C ALA A 164 9.59 14.19 -11.27
N SER A 165 10.87 13.85 -11.10
CA SER A 165 11.73 14.39 -10.05
C SER A 165 12.56 15.61 -10.49
N PRO A 166 13.17 16.36 -9.56
CA PRO A 166 14.13 17.42 -9.90
C PRO A 166 15.36 16.92 -10.68
N ARG A 167 15.69 15.63 -10.59
CA ARG A 167 16.84 14.98 -11.25
C ARG A 167 16.48 14.33 -12.60
N ARG A 168 15.34 14.67 -13.20
CA ARG A 168 14.86 14.11 -14.48
C ARG A 168 15.83 14.28 -15.67
N ASP A 169 16.70 15.30 -15.58
CA ASP A 169 17.66 15.64 -16.63
C ASP A 169 19.03 14.95 -16.37
N GLU A 170 19.14 14.18 -15.27
CA GLU A 170 20.33 13.44 -14.85
C GLU A 170 20.26 11.95 -15.24
N ALA A 171 21.32 11.19 -14.98
CA ALA A 171 21.39 9.78 -15.36
C ALA A 171 20.34 8.91 -14.63
N PHE A 172 19.63 8.05 -15.38
CA PHE A 172 18.86 6.93 -14.83
C PHE A 172 19.59 5.63 -15.15
N VAL A 173 20.23 5.04 -14.14
CA VAL A 173 21.01 3.80 -14.27
C VAL A 173 20.21 2.65 -13.70
N THR A 174 20.06 1.59 -14.48
CA THR A 174 19.39 0.35 -14.07
C THR A 174 20.40 -0.76 -13.90
N VAL A 175 20.27 -1.55 -12.84
CA VAL A 175 21.07 -2.75 -12.58
C VAL A 175 20.11 -3.92 -12.36
N ASP A 176 20.15 -4.89 -13.27
CA ASP A 176 19.46 -6.17 -13.12
C ASP A 176 20.24 -7.05 -12.15
N CYS A 177 19.75 -7.14 -10.91
CA CYS A 177 20.39 -7.93 -9.86
C CYS A 177 20.14 -9.42 -10.02
N GLY A 178 19.12 -9.83 -10.78
CA GLY A 178 18.82 -11.23 -11.10
C GLY A 178 19.77 -11.83 -12.14
N ALA A 179 20.29 -11.01 -13.05
CA ALA A 179 21.22 -11.43 -14.10
C ALA A 179 22.70 -11.48 -13.66
N LEU A 180 23.05 -10.86 -12.52
CA LEU A 180 24.43 -10.76 -12.04
C LEU A 180 24.84 -11.95 -11.18
N SER A 181 26.02 -12.52 -11.46
CA SER A 181 26.65 -13.45 -10.54
C SER A 181 27.15 -12.71 -9.29
N THR A 182 27.20 -13.39 -8.14
CA THR A 182 27.66 -12.81 -6.87
C THR A 182 29.07 -12.21 -6.97
N SER A 183 29.93 -12.78 -7.83
CA SER A 183 31.29 -12.29 -8.05
C SER A 183 31.36 -10.99 -8.85
N LEU A 184 30.37 -10.71 -9.70
CA LEU A 184 30.32 -9.50 -10.54
C LEU A 184 29.48 -8.39 -9.91
N PHE A 185 28.59 -8.72 -8.97
CA PHE A 185 27.70 -7.77 -8.30
C PHE A 185 28.46 -6.57 -7.69
N THR A 186 29.51 -6.82 -6.91
CA THR A 186 30.31 -5.75 -6.28
C THR A 186 30.99 -4.87 -7.32
N SER A 187 31.55 -5.48 -8.36
CA SER A 187 32.20 -4.75 -9.46
C SER A 187 31.20 -3.91 -10.25
N GLU A 188 29.98 -4.39 -10.46
CA GLU A 188 28.95 -3.64 -11.18
C GLU A 188 28.46 -2.43 -10.37
N LEU A 189 28.23 -2.59 -9.06
CA LEU A 189 27.76 -1.51 -8.21
C LEU A 189 28.83 -0.46 -7.91
N PHE A 190 30.02 -0.91 -7.52
CA PHE A 190 31.07 -0.03 -6.99
C PHE A 190 32.21 0.22 -7.97
N GLY A 191 32.24 -0.50 -9.09
CA GLY A 191 33.31 -0.39 -10.06
C GLY A 191 34.57 -1.13 -9.64
N HIS A 192 35.59 -1.03 -10.47
CA HIS A 192 36.94 -1.49 -10.16
C HIS A 192 37.98 -0.73 -10.96
N GLU A 193 39.17 -0.63 -10.39
CA GLU A 193 40.35 -0.13 -11.09
C GLU A 193 41.00 -1.22 -11.95
N LYS A 194 41.75 -0.80 -12.97
CA LYS A 194 42.54 -1.74 -13.78
C LYS A 194 43.48 -2.56 -12.88
N GLY A 195 43.45 -3.88 -13.02
CA GLY A 195 44.28 -4.80 -12.23
C GLY A 195 43.73 -5.14 -10.84
N ALA A 196 42.49 -4.75 -10.50
CA ALA A 196 41.88 -5.12 -9.22
C ALA A 196 41.68 -6.64 -9.04
N PHE A 197 41.57 -7.40 -10.12
CA PHE A 197 41.51 -8.86 -10.15
C PHE A 197 42.02 -9.42 -11.48
N THR A 198 42.24 -10.74 -11.56
CA THR A 198 42.69 -11.41 -12.78
C THR A 198 41.62 -11.27 -13.88
N GLY A 199 41.95 -10.54 -14.96
CA GLY A 199 41.02 -10.20 -16.05
C GLY A 199 40.46 -8.77 -15.99
N ALA A 200 40.82 -7.96 -14.99
CA ALA A 200 40.48 -6.53 -14.92
C ALA A 200 41.36 -5.69 -15.87
N ASP A 201 41.20 -5.88 -17.18
CA ASP A 201 42.05 -5.28 -18.21
C ASP A 201 41.88 -3.75 -18.32
N ARG A 202 40.76 -3.22 -17.82
CA ARG A 202 40.38 -1.79 -17.84
C ARG A 202 39.67 -1.42 -16.55
N ALA A 203 39.72 -0.13 -16.19
CA ALA A 203 38.89 0.40 -15.12
C ALA A 203 37.43 0.47 -15.55
N HIS A 204 36.51 0.30 -14.61
CA HIS A 204 35.07 0.34 -14.81
C HIS A 204 34.42 1.18 -13.71
N ALA A 205 33.73 2.26 -14.09
CA ALA A 205 32.94 3.06 -13.17
C ALA A 205 31.70 2.30 -12.72
N GLY A 206 31.49 2.18 -11.41
CA GLY A 206 30.36 1.46 -10.83
C GLY A 206 29.02 2.15 -11.04
N ALA A 207 27.93 1.41 -10.88
CA ALA A 207 26.58 1.92 -11.03
C ALA A 207 26.28 3.13 -10.13
N PHE A 208 26.81 3.17 -8.90
CA PHE A 208 26.68 4.32 -8.01
C PHE A 208 27.34 5.58 -8.58
N GLU A 209 28.52 5.44 -9.18
CA GLU A 209 29.25 6.54 -9.80
C GLU A 209 28.55 7.01 -11.09
N ARG A 210 28.11 6.07 -11.93
CA ARG A 210 27.37 6.36 -13.16
C ARG A 210 26.02 7.03 -12.90
N ALA A 211 25.41 6.75 -11.75
CA ALA A 211 24.13 7.34 -11.32
C ALA A 211 24.30 8.60 -10.48
N HIS A 212 25.53 9.11 -10.30
CA HIS A 212 25.77 10.28 -9.47
C HIS A 212 24.94 11.49 -9.95
N GLY A 213 24.25 12.15 -9.02
CA GLY A 213 23.30 13.23 -9.32
C GLY A 213 21.92 12.76 -9.82
N GLY A 214 21.82 11.53 -10.32
CA GLY A 214 20.62 10.94 -10.90
C GLY A 214 19.96 9.87 -10.03
N THR A 215 19.49 8.80 -10.66
CA THR A 215 18.79 7.68 -10.02
C THR A 215 19.47 6.36 -10.36
N LEU A 216 19.71 5.54 -9.33
CA LEU A 216 20.05 4.13 -9.47
C LEU A 216 18.80 3.29 -9.18
N PHE A 217 18.37 2.50 -10.15
CA PHE A 217 17.28 1.52 -10.00
C PHE A 217 17.87 0.11 -9.97
N LEU A 218 17.50 -0.67 -8.95
CA LEU A 218 17.93 -2.06 -8.76
C LEU A 218 16.70 -2.94 -9.00
N ASP A 219 16.73 -3.72 -10.08
CA ASP A 219 15.65 -4.66 -10.47
C ASP A 219 15.98 -6.10 -10.08
#